data_AF-A0A523E0J7-F1
#
_entry.id   AF-A0A523E0J7-F1
#
_cell.length_a   1.000
_cell.length_b   1.000
_cell.length_c   1.000
_cell.angle_alpha   90.00
_cell.angle_beta   90.00
_cell.angle_gamma   90.00
#
_symmetry.space_group_name_H-M   'P 1'
#
loop_
_entity.id
_entity.type
_entity.pdbx_description
1 polymer ?
#
loop_
_entity_poly.entity_id
_entity_poly.type
_entity_poly.pdbx_seq_one_letter_code
_entity_poly.pdbx_strand_id
1 'polypeptide(L)'
;MALRRASHVAWRRVGDETVLIHLKTKRIYVLNPSGGFFWHRLDGARGTNEILDSTAIAELPSSAVNELDLFWEKLADAELIEKGEKSEPSDSTVARNDSDYPLASFVPPELVWQEQLRNFGQSCANMSGESPLCDTAPSF
;
A
#
# COMPACT_ATOMS: atom_id res chain seq x y z
N MET A 1 7.50 -1.58 -17.42
CA MET A 1 6.75 -0.41 -16.91
C MET A 1 6.97 -0.35 -15.42
N ALA A 2 7.31 0.81 -14.86
CA ALA A 2 7.56 0.91 -13.43
C ALA A 2 6.24 1.19 -12.69
N LEU A 3 6.08 0.59 -11.51
CA LEU A 3 4.88 0.74 -10.70
C LEU A 3 5.20 1.53 -9.44
N ARG A 4 4.45 2.61 -9.19
CA ARG A 4 4.59 3.42 -7.99
C ARG A 4 3.25 3.60 -7.29
N ARG A 5 3.30 3.83 -5.98
CA ARG A 5 2.12 4.18 -5.18
C ARG A 5 1.63 5.57 -5.58
N ALA A 6 0.32 5.74 -5.73
CA ALA A 6 -0.23 7.04 -6.08
C ALA A 6 -0.07 8.03 -4.91
N SER A 7 0.26 9.29 -5.24
CA SER A 7 0.58 10.32 -4.23
C SER A 7 -0.58 10.66 -3.29
N HIS A 8 -1.82 10.41 -3.72
CA HIS A 8 -3.04 10.64 -2.93
C HIS A 8 -3.49 9.43 -2.10
N VAL A 9 -2.66 8.40 -1.97
CA VAL A 9 -2.94 7.21 -1.17
C VAL A 9 -2.10 7.24 0.11
N ALA A 10 -2.77 7.39 1.24
CA ALA A 10 -2.18 7.09 2.53
C ALA A 10 -2.28 5.59 2.80
N TRP A 11 -1.32 5.01 3.51
CA TRP A 11 -1.35 3.58 3.82
C TRP A 11 -0.66 3.29 5.14
N ARG A 12 -1.08 2.21 5.81
CA ARG A 12 -0.46 1.72 7.04
C ARG A 12 -0.73 0.22 7.21
N ARG A 13 0.22 -0.48 7.83
CA ARG A 13 0.04 -1.86 8.29
C ARG A 13 -0.79 -1.91 9.58
N VAL A 14 -1.75 -2.83 9.65
CA VAL A 14 -2.57 -3.10 10.84
C VAL A 14 -2.60 -4.62 11.02
N GLY A 15 -1.90 -5.13 12.03
CA GLY A 15 -1.66 -6.57 12.15
C GLY A 15 -0.84 -7.07 10.95
N ASP A 16 -1.37 -8.08 10.24
CA ASP A 16 -0.75 -8.64 9.03
C ASP A 16 -1.32 -8.08 7.73
N GLU A 17 -2.30 -7.19 7.83
CA GLU A 17 -2.95 -6.58 6.68
C GLU A 17 -2.37 -5.19 6.40
N THR A 18 -2.53 -4.75 5.16
CA THR A 18 -2.18 -3.38 4.77
C THR A 18 -3.45 -2.61 4.41
N VAL A 19 -3.71 -1.55 5.17
CA VAL A 19 -4.83 -0.65 4.95
C VAL A 19 -4.37 0.50 4.06
N LEU A 20 -5.09 0.71 2.97
CA LEU A 20 -4.91 1.81 2.03
C LEU A 20 -6.09 2.78 2.15
N ILE A 21 -5.81 4.07 2.09
CA ILE A 21 -6.81 5.13 2.16
C ILE A 21 -6.63 6.04 0.96
N HIS A 22 -7.59 6.02 0.06
CA HIS A 22 -7.66 6.91 -1.08
C HIS A 22 -8.23 8.26 -0.65
N LEU A 23 -7.38 9.28 -0.55
CA LEU A 23 -7.75 10.56 0.08
C LEU A 23 -8.76 11.38 -0.73
N LYS A 24 -8.73 11.30 -2.07
CA LYS A 24 -9.68 12.03 -2.95
C LYS A 24 -11.08 11.42 -2.95
N THR A 25 -11.17 10.11 -3.19
CA THR A 25 -12.45 9.39 -3.25
C THR A 25 -12.98 8.99 -1.89
N LYS A 26 -12.18 9.16 -0.81
CA LYS A 26 -12.52 8.80 0.56
C LYS A 26 -12.84 7.31 0.72
N ARG A 27 -12.10 6.44 0.06
CA ARG A 27 -12.27 4.98 0.15
C ARG A 27 -11.14 4.34 0.94
N ILE A 28 -11.50 3.37 1.78
CA ILE A 28 -10.55 2.47 2.42
C ILE A 28 -10.53 1.17 1.63
N TYR A 29 -9.33 0.61 1.49
CA TYR A 29 -9.09 -0.72 0.97
C TYR A 29 -8.21 -1.48 1.95
N VAL A 30 -8.41 -2.78 2.07
CA VAL A 30 -7.57 -3.66 2.88
C VAL A 30 -6.98 -4.71 1.95
N LEU A 31 -5.67 -4.86 2.03
CA LEU A 31 -4.92 -5.89 1.33
C LEU A 31 -4.64 -7.05 2.27
N ASN A 32 -4.71 -8.27 1.74
CA ASN A 32 -4.20 -9.44 2.44
C ASN A 32 -2.67 -9.32 2.69
N PRO A 33 -2.07 -10.19 3.53
CA PRO A 33 -0.64 -10.11 3.83
C PRO A 33 0.26 -10.13 2.60
N SER A 34 -0.08 -10.92 1.58
CA SER A 34 0.66 -10.97 0.32
C SER A 34 0.56 -9.68 -0.48
N GLY A 35 -0.65 -9.12 -0.62
CA GLY A 35 -0.87 -7.83 -1.25
C GLY A 35 -0.13 -6.71 -0.55
N GLY A 36 -0.09 -6.72 0.79
CA GLY A 36 0.74 -5.83 1.59
C GLY A 36 2.23 -6.00 1.29
N PHE A 37 2.73 -7.24 1.29
CA PHE A 37 4.12 -7.54 0.95
C PHE A 37 4.55 -6.96 -0.40
N PHE A 38 3.72 -7.12 -1.44
CA PHE A 38 4.02 -6.56 -2.76
C PHE A 38 3.82 -5.04 -2.82
N TRP A 39 2.80 -4.49 -2.15
CA TRP A 39 2.58 -3.04 -2.02
C TRP A 39 3.81 -2.32 -1.44
N HIS A 40 4.45 -2.92 -0.45
CA HIS A 40 5.66 -2.36 0.17
C HIS A 40 6.88 -2.34 -0.75
N ARG A 41 6.87 -3.08 -1.87
CA ARG A 41 7.96 -3.09 -2.87
C ARG A 41 7.73 -2.13 -4.03
N LEU A 42 6.58 -1.47 -4.09
CA LEU A 42 6.30 -0.42 -5.07
C LEU A 42 7.13 0.84 -4.75
N ASP A 43 8.26 0.95 -5.46
CA ASP A 43 9.23 2.04 -5.37
C ASP A 43 9.26 2.95 -6.62
N GLY A 44 8.53 2.60 -7.67
CA GLY A 44 8.55 3.36 -8.93
C GLY A 44 9.78 3.12 -9.80
N ALA A 45 10.66 2.19 -9.44
CA ALA A 45 11.80 1.78 -10.25
C ALA A 45 11.58 0.38 -10.84
N ARG A 46 10.94 -0.52 -10.08
CA ARG A 46 10.78 -1.93 -10.47
C ARG A 46 9.48 -2.23 -11.21
N GLY A 47 9.57 -3.17 -12.15
CA GLY A 47 8.41 -3.82 -12.79
C GLY A 47 8.01 -5.14 -12.11
N THR A 48 6.92 -5.76 -12.54
CA THR A 48 6.38 -7.02 -11.96
C THR A 48 7.43 -8.12 -11.81
N ASN A 49 8.17 -8.44 -12.90
CA ASN A 49 9.18 -9.49 -12.87
C ASN A 49 10.33 -9.16 -11.91
N GLU A 50 10.84 -7.93 -11.92
CA GLU A 50 11.91 -7.50 -11.02
C GLU A 50 11.48 -7.55 -9.55
N ILE A 51 10.21 -7.24 -9.26
CA ILE A 51 9.65 -7.38 -7.91
C ILE A 51 9.62 -8.86 -7.51
N LEU A 52 9.13 -9.76 -8.38
CA LEU A 52 9.07 -11.20 -8.12
C LEU A 52 10.46 -11.83 -7.96
N ASP A 53 11.41 -11.49 -8.83
CA ASP A 53 12.79 -11.97 -8.78
C ASP A 53 13.51 -11.50 -7.50
N SER A 54 13.12 -10.35 -6.96
CA SER A 54 13.65 -9.85 -5.69
C SER A 54 13.03 -10.52 -4.45
N THR A 55 12.03 -11.39 -4.62
CA THR A 55 11.43 -12.10 -3.49
C THR A 55 12.29 -13.31 -3.09
N ALA A 56 12.41 -13.55 -1.78
CA ALA A 56 13.07 -14.74 -1.25
C ALA A 56 12.15 -15.99 -1.25
N ILE A 57 11.12 -16.03 -2.10
CA ILE A 57 10.15 -17.12 -2.16
C ILE A 57 10.78 -18.27 -2.96
N ALA A 58 10.98 -19.42 -2.32
CA ALA A 58 11.69 -20.55 -2.91
C ALA A 58 10.98 -21.15 -4.14
N GLU A 59 9.64 -21.18 -4.10
CA GLU A 59 8.81 -21.76 -5.17
C GLU A 59 7.71 -20.78 -5.54
N LEU A 60 7.84 -20.16 -6.72
CA LEU A 60 6.79 -19.35 -7.33
C LEU A 60 5.98 -20.23 -8.29
N PRO A 61 4.63 -20.19 -8.21
CA PRO A 61 3.81 -20.86 -9.22
C PRO A 61 4.01 -20.20 -10.58
N SER A 62 3.83 -20.96 -11.66
CA SER A 62 3.92 -20.43 -13.03
C SER A 62 2.86 -19.35 -13.32
N SER A 63 1.79 -19.29 -12.53
CA SER A 63 0.75 -18.25 -12.59
C SER A 63 1.11 -16.96 -11.84
N ALA A 64 2.20 -16.93 -11.05
CA ALA A 64 2.51 -15.82 -10.15
C ALA A 64 2.57 -14.46 -10.85
N VAL A 65 3.19 -14.39 -12.03
CA VAL A 65 3.29 -13.16 -12.83
C VAL A 65 1.89 -12.67 -13.22
N ASN A 66 1.06 -13.57 -13.76
CA ASN A 66 -0.30 -13.23 -14.20
C ASN A 66 -1.18 -12.79 -13.02
N GLU A 67 -1.09 -13.48 -11.89
CA GLU A 67 -1.85 -13.13 -10.68
C GLU A 67 -1.44 -11.77 -10.13
N LEU A 68 -0.14 -11.48 -10.14
CA LEU A 68 0.39 -10.20 -9.69
C LEU A 68 0.03 -9.07 -10.67
N ASP A 69 0.07 -9.30 -11.98
CA ASP A 69 -0.37 -8.33 -12.98
C ASP A 69 -1.87 -8.03 -12.87
N LEU A 70 -2.72 -9.05 -12.68
CA LEU A 70 -4.15 -8.85 -12.42
C LEU A 70 -4.40 -8.05 -11.14
N PHE A 71 -3.58 -8.27 -10.11
CA PHE A 71 -3.64 -7.48 -8.88
C PHE A 71 -3.23 -6.03 -9.13
N TRP A 72 -2.20 -5.76 -9.92
CA TRP A 72 -1.82 -4.42 -10.32
C TRP A 72 -2.89 -3.71 -11.14
N GLU A 73 -3.56 -4.42 -12.04
CA GLU A 73 -4.70 -3.87 -12.77
C GLU A 73 -5.82 -3.46 -11.82
N LYS A 74 -6.20 -4.31 -10.85
CA LYS A 74 -7.20 -3.95 -9.83
C LYS A 74 -6.81 -2.71 -9.03
N LEU A 75 -5.53 -2.58 -8.64
CA LEU A 75 -5.06 -1.39 -7.92
C LEU A 75 -5.01 -0.15 -8.82
N ALA A 76 -4.69 -0.31 -10.10
CA ALA A 76 -4.68 0.79 -11.06
C ALA A 76 -6.10 1.28 -11.35
N ASP A 77 -7.06 0.38 -11.52
CA ASP A 77 -8.49 0.69 -11.71
C ASP A 77 -9.08 1.43 -10.49
N ALA A 78 -8.59 1.11 -9.29
CA ALA A 78 -8.94 1.80 -8.06
C ALA A 78 -8.16 3.12 -7.85
N GLU A 79 -7.33 3.54 -8.82
CA GLU A 79 -6.44 4.70 -8.76
C GLU A 79 -5.47 4.68 -7.55
N LEU A 80 -5.08 3.48 -7.10
CA LEU A 80 -4.20 3.29 -5.94
C LEU A 80 -2.71 3.28 -6.32
N ILE A 81 -2.41 2.91 -7.55
CA ILE A 81 -1.07 2.92 -8.12
C ILE A 81 -1.04 3.72 -9.42
N GLU A 82 0.13 4.21 -9.76
CA GLU A 82 0.40 4.90 -11.02
C GLU A 82 1.41 4.08 -11.82
N LYS A 83 1.17 3.96 -13.13
CA LYS A 83 2.12 3.37 -14.06
C LYS A 83 3.03 4.48 -14.58
N GLY A 84 4.32 4.39 -14.31
CA GLY A 84 5.31 5.38 -14.70
C GLY A 84 6.30 4.86 -15.75
N GLU A 85 6.96 5.81 -16.43
CA GLU A 85 8.24 5.54 -17.06
C GLU A 85 9.28 5.19 -15.98
N LYS A 86 10.25 4.33 -16.31
CA LYS A 86 11.25 3.85 -15.37
C LYS A 86 12.12 5.04 -14.95
N SER A 87 11.79 5.69 -13.85
CA SER A 87 12.61 6.75 -13.27
C SER A 87 13.87 6.14 -12.68
N GLU A 88 15.01 6.84 -12.83
CA GLU A 88 16.24 6.46 -12.12
C GLU A 88 15.96 6.35 -10.61
N PRO A 89 16.60 5.40 -9.92
CA PRO A 89 16.41 5.21 -8.49
C PRO A 89 16.77 6.51 -7.76
N SER A 90 15.75 7.25 -7.32
CA SER A 90 15.92 8.38 -6.41
C SER A 90 16.53 7.84 -5.12
N ASP A 91 17.72 8.35 -4.80
CA ASP A 91 18.62 8.00 -3.70
C ASP A 91 18.05 8.31 -2.29
N SER A 92 16.80 7.91 -2.03
CA SER A 92 16.14 8.10 -0.73
C SER A 92 15.21 6.94 -0.33
N THR A 93 15.20 5.83 -1.06
CA THR A 93 14.58 4.59 -0.57
C THR A 93 15.48 3.98 0.50
N VAL A 94 15.19 4.33 1.76
CA VAL A 94 15.47 3.53 2.95
C VAL A 94 15.39 2.06 2.54
N ALA A 95 16.53 1.37 2.58
CA ALA A 95 16.60 -0.07 2.39
C ALA A 95 15.58 -0.69 3.36
N ARG A 96 14.40 -1.03 2.84
CA ARG A 96 13.34 -1.64 3.62
C ARG A 96 13.83 -3.04 3.90
N ASN A 97 14.25 -3.28 5.15
CA ASN A 97 14.64 -4.60 5.60
C ASN A 97 13.52 -5.58 5.26
N ASP A 98 13.81 -6.53 4.36
CA ASP A 98 12.89 -7.61 3.98
C ASP A 98 12.45 -8.43 5.21
N SER A 99 13.21 -8.36 6.32
CA SER A 99 12.88 -9.01 7.60
C SER A 99 11.57 -8.55 8.23
N ASP A 100 11.11 -7.34 7.92
CA ASP A 100 9.88 -6.80 8.51
C ASP A 100 8.61 -7.33 7.81
N TYR A 101 8.80 -7.96 6.65
CA TYR A 101 7.72 -8.43 5.77
C TYR A 101 8.05 -9.82 5.21
N PRO A 102 8.15 -10.87 6.04
CA PRO A 102 8.40 -12.21 5.53
C PRO A 102 7.14 -12.76 4.85
N LEU A 103 7.29 -13.22 3.61
CA LEU A 103 6.29 -14.06 2.94
C LEU A 103 6.92 -15.43 2.75
N ALA A 104 6.45 -16.43 3.51
CA ALA A 104 7.05 -17.77 3.51
C ALA A 104 6.75 -18.55 2.21
N SER A 105 5.62 -18.26 1.57
CA SER A 105 5.17 -18.88 0.33
C SER A 105 4.36 -17.87 -0.47
N PHE A 106 4.33 -18.04 -1.79
CA PHE A 106 3.46 -17.22 -2.62
C PHE A 106 1.99 -17.50 -2.31
N VAL A 107 1.26 -16.45 -1.93
CA VAL A 107 -0.20 -16.45 -1.83
C VAL A 107 -0.69 -15.38 -2.80
N PRO A 108 -1.76 -15.62 -3.58
CA PRO A 108 -2.28 -14.62 -4.50
C PRO A 108 -2.56 -13.29 -3.77
N PRO A 109 -2.00 -12.15 -4.22
CA PRO A 109 -2.27 -10.87 -3.61
C PRO A 109 -3.70 -10.42 -3.92
N GLU A 110 -4.40 -9.94 -2.88
CA GLU A 110 -5.82 -9.63 -2.99
C GLU A 110 -6.22 -8.39 -2.19
N LEU A 111 -7.17 -7.65 -2.74
CA LEU A 111 -7.96 -6.63 -2.05
C LEU A 111 -9.14 -7.34 -1.38
N VAL A 112 -9.02 -7.59 -0.08
CA VAL A 112 -9.96 -8.42 0.69
C VAL A 112 -11.19 -7.65 1.17
N TRP A 113 -11.07 -6.32 1.31
CA TRP A 113 -12.16 -5.48 1.77
C TRP A 113 -12.05 -4.05 1.26
N GLN A 114 -13.19 -3.39 1.07
CA GLN A 114 -13.28 -1.98 0.72
C GLN A 114 -14.52 -1.32 1.32
N GLU A 115 -14.38 -0.06 1.73
CA GLU A 115 -15.50 0.74 2.23
C GLU A 115 -15.36 2.22 1.85
N GLN A 116 -16.50 2.85 1.55
CA GLN A 116 -16.60 4.30 1.38
C GLN A 116 -16.70 4.97 2.75
N LEU A 117 -15.73 5.81 3.10
CA LEU A 117 -15.81 6.63 4.30
C LEU A 117 -16.89 7.70 4.12
N ARG A 118 -17.87 7.68 5.00
CA ARG A 118 -18.95 8.69 5.04
C ARG A 118 -18.42 10.04 5.52
N ASN A 119 -17.53 10.02 6.52
CA ASN A 119 -16.96 11.22 7.15
C ASN A 119 -15.43 11.11 7.23
N PHE A 120 -14.73 12.12 6.70
CA PHE A 120 -13.32 12.36 7.01
C PHE A 120 -13.25 13.51 8.01
N GLY A 121 -12.77 13.26 9.23
CA GLY A 121 -12.30 14.32 10.13
C GLY A 121 -13.33 15.33 10.65
N GLN A 122 -14.64 15.08 10.61
CA GLN A 122 -15.60 15.98 11.27
C GLN A 122 -15.52 15.99 12.80
N SER A 123 -14.74 15.09 13.41
CA SER A 123 -14.58 15.03 14.87
C SER A 123 -13.95 16.30 15.46
N CYS A 124 -13.11 17.02 14.71
CA CYS A 124 -12.53 18.28 15.20
C CYS A 124 -13.40 19.51 14.89
N ALA A 125 -14.31 19.42 13.90
CA ALA A 125 -15.16 20.55 13.50
C ALA A 125 -16.41 20.70 14.37
N ASN A 126 -16.92 19.60 14.95
CA ASN A 126 -18.12 19.61 15.80
C ASN A 126 -17.83 19.77 17.31
N MET A 127 -16.57 19.97 17.71
CA MET A 127 -16.19 20.34 19.08
C MET A 127 -15.71 21.80 19.18
N SER A 128 -16.33 22.71 18.44
CA SER A 128 -16.22 24.16 18.66
C SER A 128 -16.99 24.59 19.93
N GLY A 129 -16.67 23.93 21.04
CA GLY A 129 -17.21 24.20 22.38
C GLY A 129 -16.13 23.90 23.41
N GLU A 130 -15.26 24.89 23.65
CA GLU A 130 -14.51 25.12 24.91
C GLU A 130 -13.87 23.91 25.61
N SER A 131 -13.41 22.88 24.89
CA SER A 131 -12.73 21.73 25.51
C SER A 131 -11.26 21.66 25.08
N PRO A 132 -10.29 21.71 26.00
CA PRO A 132 -8.85 21.87 25.71
C PRO A 132 -8.16 20.58 25.22
N LEU A 133 -8.93 19.61 24.70
CA LEU A 133 -8.43 18.27 24.40
C LEU A 133 -7.66 18.16 23.07
N CYS A 134 -7.61 19.22 22.26
CA CYS A 134 -6.96 19.20 20.95
C CYS A 134 -5.56 19.85 20.91
N ASP A 135 -5.10 20.47 22.01
CA ASP A 135 -3.82 21.22 22.03
C ASP A 135 -2.69 20.53 22.81
N THR A 136 -2.90 19.34 23.38
CA THR A 136 -1.81 18.63 24.05
C THR A 136 -0.97 17.87 23.03
N ALA A 137 0.09 18.54 22.54
CA ALA A 137 1.28 17.83 22.07
C ALA A 137 1.78 16.90 23.20
N PRO A 138 2.28 15.69 22.90
CA PRO A 138 2.86 14.84 23.92
C PRO A 138 4.08 15.55 24.52
N SER A 139 4.01 15.88 25.81
CA SER A 139 5.17 16.31 26.59
C SER A 139 6.12 15.12 26.74
N PHE A 140 7.35 15.28 26.23
CA PHE A 140 8.49 14.40 26.53
C PHE A 140 9.09 14.75 27.90
#